data_AF-A0A1G9X8U7-F1
#
_entry.id   AF-A0A1G9X8U7-F1
#
_cell.length_a   1.000
_cell.length_b   1.000
_cell.length_c   1.000
_cell.angle_alpha   90.00
_cell.angle_beta   90.00
_cell.angle_gamma   90.00
#
_symmetry.space_group_name_H-M   'P 1'
#
loop_
_entity.id
_entity.type
_entity.pdbx_description
1 polymer ?
#
loop_
_entity_poly.entity_id
_entity_poly.type
_entity_poly.pdbx_seq_one_letter_code
_entity_poly.pdbx_strand_id
1 'polypeptide(L)'
;MKAIFYLFVFAVIVFVNIGGFLPFLKVDEEDIGRNIKYLKRQQWFQNYLNDDNYRELIIHNNDVRQVIGKFKRNKLDKRTYQEKCQEKLHKVLLDNLNNIA
;
A
#
# COMPACT_ATOMS: atom_id res chain seq x y z
N MET A 1 -19.02 -5.08 41.33
CA MET A 1 -17.89 -4.23 40.87
C MET A 1 -16.78 -5.04 40.22
N LYS A 2 -16.23 -6.09 40.86
CA LYS A 2 -15.16 -6.92 40.27
C LYS A 2 -15.54 -7.63 38.96
N ALA A 3 -16.75 -8.17 38.84
CA ALA A 3 -17.22 -8.84 37.63
C ALA A 3 -17.30 -7.90 36.40
N ILE A 4 -17.80 -6.68 36.61
CA ILE A 4 -17.87 -5.64 35.57
C ILE A 4 -16.45 -5.24 35.14
N PHE A 5 -15.52 -5.11 36.10
CA PHE A 5 -14.12 -4.85 35.81
C PHE A 5 -13.48 -5.96 34.96
N TYR A 6 -13.71 -7.23 35.29
CA TYR A 6 -13.20 -8.35 34.48
C TYR A 6 -13.82 -8.41 33.08
N LEU A 7 -15.11 -8.10 32.93
CA LEU A 7 -15.76 -8.00 31.61
C LEU A 7 -15.16 -6.87 30.77
N PHE A 8 -14.87 -5.73 31.39
CA PHE A 8 -14.21 -4.60 30.74
C PHE A 8 -12.78 -4.95 30.29
N VAL A 9 -11.98 -5.56 31.17
CA VAL A 9 -10.62 -6.00 30.85
C VAL A 9 -10.63 -7.04 29.73
N PHE A 10 -11.55 -8.00 29.76
CA PHE A 10 -11.72 -8.99 28.69
C PHE A 10 -12.07 -8.34 27.35
N ALA A 11 -12.99 -7.38 27.33
CA ALA A 11 -13.35 -6.64 26.13
C ALA A 11 -12.16 -5.85 25.55
N VAL A 12 -11.34 -5.21 26.40
CA VAL A 12 -10.13 -4.50 25.99
C VAL A 12 -9.10 -5.45 25.39
N ILE A 13 -8.86 -6.61 26.01
CA ILE A 13 -7.93 -7.63 25.50
C ILE A 13 -8.38 -8.13 24.13
N VAL A 14 -9.68 -8.42 23.96
CA VAL A 14 -10.24 -8.84 22.68
C VAL A 14 -10.09 -7.75 21.63
N PHE A 15 -10.38 -6.49 21.95
CA PHE A 15 -10.25 -5.36 21.02
C PHE A 15 -8.81 -5.13 20.57
N VAL A 16 -7.84 -5.19 21.50
CA VAL A 16 -6.41 -5.08 21.19
C VAL A 16 -5.92 -6.24 20.33
N ASN A 17 -6.37 -7.47 20.61
CA ASN A 17 -6.00 -8.65 19.81
C ASN A 17 -6.62 -8.64 18.40
N ILE A 18 -7.86 -8.18 18.25
CA ILE A 18 -8.50 -8.04 16.91
C ILE A 18 -7.81 -6.92 16.11
N GLY A 19 -7.42 -5.81 16.75
CA GLY A 19 -6.69 -4.71 16.10
C GLY A 19 -5.31 -5.13 15.54
N GLY A 20 -4.64 -6.10 16.17
CA GLY A 20 -3.40 -6.70 15.67
C GLY A 20 -3.59 -7.77 14.58
N PHE A 21 -4.81 -8.28 14.41
CA PHE A 21 -5.16 -9.41 13.55
C PHE A 21 -6.09 -9.00 12.40
N LEU A 22 -5.77 -7.91 11.70
CA LEU A 22 -6.31 -7.63 10.37
C LEU A 22 -5.26 -7.93 9.29
N PRO A 23 -4.86 -9.21 9.07
CA PRO A 23 -3.98 -9.56 7.97
C PRO A 23 -4.58 -9.19 6.61
N PHE A 24 -5.91 -9.02 6.54
CA PHE A 24 -6.66 -8.61 5.35
C PHE A 24 -6.38 -7.18 4.86
N LEU A 25 -5.73 -6.32 5.66
CA LEU A 25 -5.36 -4.96 5.26
C LEU A 25 -3.90 -4.83 4.84
N LYS A 26 -3.07 -5.83 5.16
CA LYS A 26 -1.65 -5.82 4.84
C LYS A 26 -1.49 -6.46 3.48
N VAL A 27 -1.17 -5.65 2.48
CA VAL A 27 -0.88 -6.22 1.17
C VAL A 27 0.42 -7.01 1.26
N ASP A 28 0.41 -8.23 0.76
CA ASP A 28 1.58 -9.10 0.75
C ASP A 28 2.52 -8.76 -0.42
N GLU A 29 3.74 -9.30 -0.36
CA GLU A 29 4.75 -9.07 -1.39
C GLU A 29 4.40 -9.73 -2.73
N GLU A 30 3.52 -10.73 -2.73
CA GLU A 30 3.05 -11.37 -3.96
C GLU A 30 2.14 -10.43 -4.74
N ASP A 31 1.18 -9.78 -4.09
CA ASP A 31 0.30 -8.76 -4.66
C ASP A 31 1.09 -7.57 -5.23
N ILE A 32 2.09 -7.09 -4.47
CA ILE A 32 3.00 -6.03 -4.93
C ILE A 32 3.74 -6.49 -6.18
N GLY A 33 4.38 -7.66 -6.15
CA GLY A 33 5.14 -8.21 -7.28
C GLY A 33 4.27 -8.42 -8.52
N ARG A 34 3.06 -8.95 -8.37
CA ARG A 34 2.10 -9.15 -9.46
C ARG A 34 1.67 -7.83 -10.09
N ASN A 35 1.41 -6.82 -9.27
CA ASN A 35 1.04 -5.49 -9.77
C ASN A 35 2.23 -4.80 -10.44
N ILE A 36 3.43 -4.81 -9.87
CA ILE A 36 4.65 -4.26 -10.49
C ILE A 36 4.90 -4.90 -11.85
N LYS A 37 4.78 -6.24 -11.98
CA LYS A 37 4.97 -6.94 -13.26
C LYS A 37 4.03 -6.43 -14.35
N TYR A 38 2.80 -6.05 -13.98
CA TYR A 38 1.88 -5.45 -14.93
C TYR A 38 2.20 -3.99 -15.22
N LEU A 39 2.45 -3.20 -14.19
CA LEU A 39 2.73 -1.78 -14.30
C LEU A 39 3.99 -1.52 -15.14
N LYS A 40 5.00 -2.40 -15.09
CA LYS A 40 6.19 -2.35 -15.96
C LYS A 40 5.88 -2.32 -17.46
N ARG A 41 4.68 -2.72 -17.89
CA ARG A 41 4.24 -2.63 -19.29
C ARG A 41 3.67 -1.26 -19.67
N GLN A 42 3.42 -0.40 -18.68
CA GLN A 42 2.82 0.91 -18.87
C GLN A 42 3.91 1.97 -18.95
N GLN A 43 3.86 2.82 -19.98
CA GLN A 43 4.90 3.84 -20.23
C GLN A 43 5.08 4.78 -19.04
N TRP A 44 3.99 5.23 -18.41
CA TRP A 44 4.05 6.15 -17.28
C TRP A 44 4.78 5.56 -16.06
N PHE A 45 4.69 4.24 -15.84
CA PHE A 45 5.38 3.58 -14.74
C PHE A 45 6.87 3.36 -15.07
N GLN A 46 7.20 3.07 -16.33
CA GLN A 46 8.58 3.02 -16.78
C GLN A 46 9.29 4.37 -16.58
N ASN A 47 8.60 5.47 -16.83
CA ASN A 47 9.15 6.81 -16.58
C ASN A 47 9.55 6.99 -15.10
N TYR A 48 8.78 6.45 -14.14
CA TYR A 48 9.18 6.47 -12.73
C TYR A 48 10.35 5.54 -12.40
N LEU A 49 10.50 4.41 -13.11
CA LEU A 49 11.64 3.52 -12.90
C LEU A 49 12.95 4.08 -13.48
N ASN A 50 12.85 4.96 -14.48
CA ASN A 50 14.00 5.62 -15.10
C ASN A 50 14.52 6.80 -14.25
N ASP A 51 13.73 7.31 -13.31
CA ASP A 51 14.16 8.28 -12.30
C ASP A 51 14.73 7.52 -11.08
N ASP A 52 15.98 7.79 -10.72
CA ASP A 52 16.65 7.06 -9.64
C ASP A 52 15.95 7.23 -8.30
N ASN A 53 15.47 8.43 -7.97
CA ASN A 53 14.81 8.70 -6.68
C ASN A 53 13.46 7.96 -6.58
N TYR A 54 12.64 8.05 -7.64
CA TYR A 54 11.38 7.32 -7.67
C TYR A 54 11.58 5.81 -7.73
N ARG A 55 12.61 5.32 -8.43
CA ARG A 55 12.93 3.90 -8.43
C ARG A 55 13.29 3.39 -7.05
N GLU A 56 14.15 4.08 -6.32
CA GLU A 56 14.52 3.70 -4.94
C GLU A 56 13.29 3.66 -4.02
N LEU A 57 12.40 4.64 -4.14
CA LEU A 57 11.13 4.65 -3.42
C LEU A 57 10.23 3.46 -3.80
N ILE A 58 10.10 3.13 -5.08
CA ILE A 58 9.30 1.98 -5.54
C ILE A 58 9.88 0.65 -5.01
N ILE A 59 11.20 0.53 -4.92
CA ILE A 59 11.86 -0.70 -4.49
C ILE A 59 11.86 -0.82 -2.96
N HIS A 60 12.10 0.25 -2.22
CA HIS A 60 12.42 0.15 -0.79
C HIS A 60 11.42 0.82 0.15
N ASN A 61 10.66 1.82 -0.31
CA ASN A 61 9.74 2.53 0.57
C ASN A 61 8.45 1.73 0.79
N ASN A 62 8.19 1.36 2.05
CA ASN A 62 7.04 0.54 2.43
C ASN A 62 5.69 1.17 2.05
N ASP A 63 5.54 2.49 2.19
CA ASP A 63 4.27 3.17 1.92
C ASP A 63 3.95 3.18 0.42
N VAL A 64 4.97 3.46 -0.40
CA VAL A 64 4.88 3.37 -1.86
C VAL A 64 4.53 1.95 -2.30
N ARG A 65 5.23 0.94 -1.75
CA ARG A 65 4.97 -0.47 -2.05
C ARG A 65 3.56 -0.90 -1.64
N GLN A 66 3.08 -0.51 -0.46
CA GLN A 66 1.72 -0.79 0.01
C GLN A 66 0.66 -0.18 -0.92
N VAL A 67 0.90 1.01 -1.47
CA VAL A 67 -0.01 1.64 -2.43
C VAL A 67 -0.09 0.83 -3.72
N ILE A 68 1.06 0.39 -4.26
CA ILE A 68 1.12 -0.47 -5.45
C ILE A 68 0.40 -1.79 -5.22
N GLY A 69 0.60 -2.40 -4.05
CA GLY A 69 -0.08 -3.63 -3.66
C GLY A 69 -1.61 -3.47 -3.64
N LYS A 70 -2.14 -2.33 -3.19
CA LYS A 70 -3.59 -2.07 -3.09
C LYS A 70 -4.29 -1.92 -4.44
N PHE A 71 -3.56 -1.89 -5.55
CA PHE A 71 -4.19 -1.78 -6.87
C PHE A 71 -4.91 -3.07 -7.25
N LYS A 72 -6.15 -2.91 -7.72
CA LYS A 72 -7.00 -4.03 -8.14
C LYS A 72 -6.52 -4.53 -9.50
N ARG A 73 -5.80 -5.65 -9.49
CA ARG A 73 -5.19 -6.26 -10.68
C ARG A 73 -6.16 -6.39 -11.86
N ASN A 74 -7.39 -6.83 -11.59
CA ASN A 74 -8.45 -7.04 -12.56
C ASN A 74 -9.10 -5.75 -13.10
N LYS A 75 -8.67 -4.57 -12.61
CA LYS A 75 -9.10 -3.27 -13.12
C LYS A 75 -7.96 -2.50 -13.76
N LEU A 76 -6.72 -2.98 -13.67
CA LEU A 76 -5.54 -2.30 -14.20
C LEU A 76 -5.54 -2.21 -15.73
N ASP A 77 -6.40 -2.94 -16.42
CA ASP A 77 -6.67 -2.84 -17.86
C ASP A 77 -7.58 -1.65 -18.23
N LYS A 78 -8.36 -1.13 -17.27
CA LYS A 78 -9.26 0.00 -17.49
C LYS A 78 -8.48 1.30 -17.43
N ARG A 79 -8.46 2.05 -18.53
CA ARG A 79 -7.78 3.35 -18.64
C ARG A 79 -8.08 4.31 -17.48
N THR A 80 -9.36 4.53 -17.17
CA THR A 80 -9.76 5.43 -16.07
C THR A 80 -9.30 4.96 -14.70
N TYR A 81 -9.10 3.66 -14.52
CA TYR A 81 -8.52 3.11 -13.30
C TYR A 81 -7.00 3.26 -13.29
N GLN A 82 -6.33 3.08 -14.43
CA GLN A 82 -4.89 3.33 -14.56
C GLN A 82 -4.55 4.79 -14.23
N GLU A 83 -5.30 5.75 -14.78
CA GLU A 83 -5.11 7.18 -14.51
C GLU A 83 -5.20 7.47 -13.00
N LYS A 84 -6.23 6.93 -12.32
CA LYS A 84 -6.36 7.04 -10.85
C LYS A 84 -5.20 6.39 -10.10
N CYS A 85 -4.70 5.24 -10.57
CA CYS A 85 -3.55 4.58 -9.95
C CYS A 85 -2.27 5.41 -10.13
N GLN A 86 -2.07 5.99 -11.31
CA GLN A 86 -0.94 6.85 -11.61
C GLN A 86 -0.96 8.10 -10.73
N GLU A 87 -2.09 8.80 -10.64
CA GLU A 87 -2.27 9.97 -9.77
C GLU A 87 -1.96 9.63 -8.30
N LYS A 88 -2.52 8.51 -7.82
CA LYS A 88 -2.32 8.07 -6.43
C LYS A 88 -0.87 7.71 -6.15
N LEU A 89 -0.22 6.99 -7.06
CA LEU A 89 1.18 6.62 -6.91
C LEU A 89 2.08 7.86 -6.97
N HIS A 90 1.82 8.76 -7.92
CA HIS A 90 2.59 9.99 -8.09
C HIS A 90 2.56 10.85 -6.83
N LYS A 91 1.37 11.03 -6.24
CA LYS A 91 1.22 11.78 -4.99
C LYS A 91 2.09 11.20 -3.88
N VAL A 92 2.04 9.88 -3.68
CA VAL A 92 2.80 9.21 -2.60
C VAL A 92 4.31 9.26 -2.88
N LEU A 93 4.73 9.19 -4.15
CA LEU A 93 6.12 9.36 -4.54
C LEU A 93 6.62 10.78 -4.21
N LEU A 94 5.86 11.82 -4.57
CA LEU A 94 6.20 13.21 -4.25
C LEU A 94 6.24 13.46 -2.74
N ASP A 95 5.23 13.00 -2.01
CA ASP A 95 5.16 13.15 -0.55
C ASP A 95 6.39 12.52 0.11
N ASN A 96 6.81 11.32 -0.32
CA ASN A 96 7.99 10.66 0.24
C ASN A 96 9.31 11.29 -0.24
N LEU A 97 9.38 11.78 -1.47
CA LEU A 97 10.58 12.46 -1.98
C LEU A 97 10.86 13.75 -1.20
N ASN A 98 9.83 14.56 -0.97
CA ASN A 98 9.93 15.81 -0.21
C ASN A 98 10.24 15.60 1.28
N ASN A 99 9.97 14.40 1.82
CA ASN A 99 10.33 14.06 3.20
C ASN A 99 11.78 13.54 3.32
N ILE A 100 12.44 13.22 2.20
CA ILE A 100 13.84 12.77 2.15
C ILE A 100 14.79 13.95 1.85
N ALA A 101 14.32 14.94 1.09
CA ALA A 101 15.03 16.19 0.77
C ALA A 101 15.05 17.17 1.94
#